data_AF-A0A7J4Q2I2-F1
#
_entry.id   AF-A0A7J4Q2I2-F1
#
_cell.length_a   1.000
_cell.length_b   1.000
_cell.length_c   1.000
_cell.angle_alpha   90.00
_cell.angle_beta   90.00
_cell.angle_gamma   90.00
#
_symmetry.space_group_name_H-M   'P 1'
#
loop_
_entity.id
_entity.type
_entity.pdbx_description
1 polymer ?
#
loop_
_entity_poly.entity_id
_entity_poly.type
_entity_poly.pdbx_seq_one_letter_code
_entity_poly.pdbx_strand_id
1 'polypeptide(L)'
;MTATWRLTLQVESTDKDNTKALADALTTDEAITWDDGRTSFRFSIEESKAKDLRAMWNTRVRGLIAVDSLLDIISDSKQGEHSSTQTN
;
A
#
# COMPACT_ATOMS: atom_id res chain seq x y z
N MET A 1 -2.88 33.52 8.00
CA MET A 1 -3.14 32.25 7.30
C MET A 1 -2.15 31.23 7.84
N THR A 2 -2.59 30.17 8.50
CA THR A 2 -1.72 29.06 8.90
C THR A 2 -1.48 28.20 7.65
N ALA A 3 -0.22 28.04 7.24
CA ALA A 3 0.13 27.16 6.13
C ALA A 3 -0.31 25.73 6.48
N THR A 4 -1.13 25.12 5.61
CA THR A 4 -1.52 23.72 5.73
C THR A 4 -0.55 22.89 4.90
N TRP A 5 0.10 21.92 5.52
CA TRP A 5 1.02 21.02 4.84
C TRP A 5 0.23 19.88 4.21
N ARG A 6 0.64 19.45 3.01
CA ARG A 6 0.00 18.35 2.30
C ARG A 6 1.06 17.40 1.76
N LEU A 7 0.80 16.11 1.90
CA LEU A 7 1.55 15.05 1.22
C LEU A 7 0.57 14.16 0.44
N THR A 8 0.99 13.73 -0.73
CA THR A 8 0.24 12.82 -1.60
C THR A 8 1.12 11.62 -1.89
N LEU A 9 0.61 10.41 -1.63
CA LEU A 9 1.23 9.18 -2.09
C LEU A 9 0.44 8.60 -3.24
N GLN A 10 1.12 8.21 -4.30
CA GLN A 10 0.60 7.32 -5.32
C GLN A 10 1.40 6.02 -5.29
N VAL A 11 0.69 4.89 -5.31
CA VAL A 11 1.27 3.56 -5.40
C VAL A 11 0.76 2.92 -6.69
N GLU A 12 1.68 2.39 -7.49
CA GLU A 12 1.40 1.76 -8.79
C GLU A 12 2.18 0.45 -8.88
N SER A 13 1.55 -0.59 -9.40
CA SER A 13 2.16 -1.91 -9.60
C SER A 13 1.51 -2.60 -10.81
N THR A 14 2.02 -3.75 -11.22
CA THR A 14 1.48 -4.56 -12.32
C THR A 14 0.39 -5.54 -11.87
N ASP A 15 0.30 -5.83 -10.56
CA ASP A 15 -0.68 -6.77 -9.98
C ASP A 15 -1.82 -6.01 -9.30
N LYS A 16 -3.04 -6.21 -9.80
CA LYS A 16 -4.23 -5.51 -9.31
C LYS A 16 -4.63 -5.94 -7.90
N ASP A 17 -4.53 -7.22 -7.59
CA ASP A 17 -4.97 -7.76 -6.32
C ASP A 17 -4.01 -7.34 -5.20
N ASN A 18 -2.70 -7.37 -5.46
CA ASN A 18 -1.69 -6.88 -4.52
C ASN A 18 -1.82 -5.36 -4.30
N THR A 19 -2.02 -4.59 -5.38
CA THR A 19 -2.21 -3.14 -5.28
C THR A 19 -3.47 -2.78 -4.49
N LYS A 20 -4.54 -3.56 -4.67
CA LYS A 20 -5.77 -3.40 -3.89
C LYS A 20 -5.57 -3.78 -2.42
N ALA A 21 -4.84 -4.85 -2.12
CA ALA A 21 -4.52 -5.23 -0.74
C ALA A 21 -3.71 -4.13 -0.01
N LEU A 22 -2.75 -3.51 -0.70
CA LEU A 22 -2.01 -2.35 -0.18
C LEU A 22 -2.90 -1.14 0.09
N ALA A 23 -3.86 -0.86 -0.81
CA ALA A 23 -4.84 0.20 -0.61
C ALA A 23 -5.73 -0.09 0.62
N ASP A 24 -6.30 -1.30 0.69
CA ASP A 24 -7.21 -1.68 1.77
C ASP A 24 -6.51 -1.60 3.14
N ALA A 25 -5.22 -1.95 3.22
CA ALA A 25 -4.42 -1.84 4.45
C ALA A 25 -4.13 -0.40 4.92
N LEU A 26 -4.22 0.59 4.02
CA LEU A 26 -4.07 2.01 4.35
C LEU A 26 -5.37 2.66 4.84
N THR A 27 -6.52 2.01 4.65
CA THR A 27 -7.84 2.59 4.89
C THR A 27 -8.13 2.60 6.39
N THR A 28 -7.54 3.57 7.11
CA THR A 28 -7.82 3.77 8.53
C THR A 28 -8.69 4.99 8.80
N ASP A 29 -8.66 6.05 7.98
CA ASP A 29 -9.58 7.20 8.08
C ASP A 29 -9.59 8.11 6.83
N GLU A 30 -8.77 7.85 5.81
CA GLU A 30 -8.66 8.71 4.63
C GLU A 30 -9.17 8.04 3.37
N ALA A 31 -9.86 8.82 2.54
CA ALA A 31 -10.36 8.36 1.25
C ALA A 31 -9.19 8.05 0.31
N ILE A 32 -9.12 6.80 -0.12
CA ILE A 32 -8.23 6.37 -1.20
C ILE A 32 -8.97 6.56 -2.52
N THR A 33 -8.31 7.17 -3.49
CA THR A 33 -8.78 7.26 -4.87
C THR A 33 -8.08 6.18 -5.68
N TRP A 34 -8.85 5.22 -6.20
CA TRP A 34 -8.38 4.24 -7.16
C TRP A 34 -8.36 4.85 -8.57
N ASP A 35 -7.35 4.53 -9.37
CA ASP A 35 -7.32 4.85 -10.80
C ASP A 35 -7.86 3.65 -11.59
N ASP A 36 -9.03 3.74 -12.22
CA ASP A 36 -9.58 2.59 -12.96
C ASP A 36 -8.82 2.31 -14.28
N GLY A 37 -8.05 3.28 -14.78
CA GLY A 37 -7.25 3.16 -16.00
C GLY A 37 -5.84 2.61 -15.77
N ARG A 38 -5.41 2.49 -14.51
CA ARG A 38 -4.08 2.00 -14.12
C ARG A 38 -4.18 1.12 -12.88
N THR A 39 -3.28 0.18 -12.72
CA THR A 39 -3.21 -0.58 -11.45
C THR A 39 -2.53 0.28 -10.38
N SER A 40 -3.24 1.31 -9.90
CA SER A 40 -2.71 2.29 -8.97
C SER A 40 -3.78 2.94 -8.09
N PHE A 41 -3.36 3.44 -6.93
CA PHE A 41 -4.19 4.24 -6.05
C PHE A 41 -3.42 5.42 -5.47
N ARG A 42 -4.16 6.38 -4.90
CA ARG A 42 -3.60 7.56 -4.26
C ARG A 42 -4.38 7.96 -3.01
N PHE A 43 -3.69 8.52 -2.02
CA PHE A 43 -4.31 9.26 -0.93
C PHE A 43 -3.52 10.54 -0.61
N SER A 44 -4.17 11.45 0.12
CA SER A 44 -3.57 12.71 0.56
C SER A 44 -3.87 13.00 2.01
N ILE A 45 -2.80 13.21 2.78
CA ILE A 45 -2.84 13.67 4.18
C ILE A 45 -2.61 15.18 4.19
N GLU A 46 -3.44 15.92 4.94
CA GLU A 46 -3.28 17.35 5.19
C GLU A 46 -3.21 17.62 6.69
N GLU A 47 -2.24 18.43 7.13
CA GLU A 47 -2.08 18.77 8.54
C GLU A 47 -1.43 20.16 8.69
N SER A 48 -1.90 20.92 9.67
CA SER A 48 -1.43 22.27 10.00
C SER A 48 0.00 22.28 10.57
N LYS A 49 0.41 21.18 11.21
CA LYS A 49 1.71 21.02 11.86
C LYS A 49 2.59 20.03 11.09
N ALA A 50 3.68 20.52 10.49
CA ALA A 50 4.62 19.71 9.72
C ALA A 50 5.12 18.45 10.48
N LYS A 51 5.37 18.57 11.78
CA LYS A 51 5.84 17.43 12.61
C LYS A 51 4.79 16.32 12.73
N ASP A 52 3.51 16.69 12.77
CA ASP A 52 2.40 15.76 12.94
C ASP A 52 2.11 15.11 11.57
N LEU A 53 2.17 15.89 10.48
CA LEU A 53 2.13 15.36 9.12
C LEU A 53 3.22 14.30 8.89
N ARG A 54 4.46 14.58 9.32
CA ARG A 54 5.57 13.62 9.24
C ARG A 54 5.27 12.35 10.04
N ALA A 55 4.68 12.48 11.21
CA ALA A 55 4.32 11.33 12.03
C ALA A 55 3.24 10.47 11.36
N MET A 56 2.17 11.11 10.85
CA MET A 56 1.10 10.46 10.09
C MET A 56 1.65 9.73 8.85
N TRP A 57 2.54 10.39 8.12
CA TRP A 57 3.23 9.83 6.96
C TRP A 57 4.04 8.58 7.30
N ASN A 58 4.91 8.69 8.30
CA ASN A 58 5.79 7.60 8.69
C ASN A 58 5.03 6.36 9.17
N THR A 59 3.91 6.54 9.88
CA THR A 59 3.06 5.42 10.30
C THR A 59 2.46 4.70 9.08
N ARG A 60 1.91 5.45 8.13
CA ARG A 60 1.30 4.88 6.91
C ARG A 60 2.32 4.17 6.03
N VAL A 61 3.49 4.76 5.80
CA VAL A 61 4.57 4.13 5.02
C VAL A 61 5.08 2.85 5.67
N ARG A 62 5.23 2.81 7.00
CA ARG A 62 5.59 1.56 7.69
C ARG A 62 4.53 0.47 7.56
N GLY A 63 3.24 0.86 7.59
CA GLY A 63 2.14 -0.06 7.32
C GLY A 63 2.22 -0.68 5.92
N LEU A 64 2.50 0.15 4.90
CA LEU A 64 2.69 -0.33 3.53
C LEU A 64 3.84 -1.32 3.40
N ILE A 65 5.01 -1.00 3.98
CA ILE A 65 6.18 -1.90 3.93
C ILE A 65 5.86 -3.26 4.57
N ALA A 66 5.10 -3.27 5.68
CA ALA A 66 4.72 -4.51 6.34
C ALA A 66 3.77 -5.36 5.48
N VAL A 67 2.79 -4.73 4.83
CA VAL A 67 1.83 -5.42 3.94
C VAL A 67 2.53 -5.95 2.69
N ASP A 68 3.38 -5.14 2.07
CA ASP A 68 4.19 -5.52 0.91
C ASP A 68 5.05 -6.75 1.21
N SER A 69 5.76 -6.74 2.35
CA SER A 69 6.56 -7.89 2.80
C SER A 69 5.70 -9.16 3.02
N LEU A 70 4.46 -9.01 3.49
CA LEU A 70 3.54 -10.14 3.66
C LEU A 70 3.07 -10.70 2.31
N LEU A 71 2.77 -9.83 1.34
CA LEU A 71 2.36 -10.23 0.00
C LEU A 71 3.48 -11.00 -0.72
N ASP A 72 4.73 -10.57 -0.55
CA ASP A 72 5.90 -11.29 -1.08
C ASP A 72 6.00 -12.71 -0.51
N ILE A 73 5.91 -12.86 0.81
CA ILE A 73 5.96 -14.17 1.47
C ILE A 73 4.82 -15.09 1.00
N ILE A 74 3.61 -14.54 0.85
CA ILE A 74 2.44 -15.30 0.37
C ILE A 74 2.62 -15.71 -1.10
N SER A 75 3.24 -14.87 -1.91
CA SER A 75 3.50 -15.15 -3.33
C SER A 75 4.57 -16.23 -3.49
N ASP A 76 5.65 -16.16 -2.71
CA ASP A 76 6.72 -17.16 -2.72
C ASP A 76 6.24 -18.54 -2.22
N SER A 77 5.39 -18.56 -1.19
CA SER A 77 4.84 -19.81 -0.65
C SER A 77 3.90 -20.53 -1.63
N LYS A 78 3.16 -19.78 -2.48
CA LYS A 78 2.36 -20.36 -3.57
C LYS A 78 3.21 -21.04 -4.65
N GLN A 79 4.48 -20.67 -4.80
CA GLN A 79 5.37 -21.26 -5.81
C GLN A 79 5.94 -22.61 -5.38
N GLY A 80 5.93 -22.93 -4.08
CA GLY A 80 6.42 -24.19 -3.51
C GLY A 80 5.45 -25.37 -3.61
N GLU A 81 4.16 -25.15 -3.88
CA GLU A 81 3.13 -26.20 -3.86
C GLU A 81 2.95 -26.95 -5.21
N HIS A 82 3.64 -26.54 -6.28
CA HIS A 82 3.48 -27.14 -7.62
C HIS A 82 4.57 -28.15 -8.05
N SER A 83 5.53 -28.52 -7.19
CA SER A 83 6.59 -29.48 -7.55
C SER A 83 6.60 -30.72 -6.65
N SER A 84 5.58 -31.57 -6.81
CA SER A 84 5.61 -32.99 -6.40
C SER A 84 4.53 -33.77 -7.15
N THR A 85 4.75 -34.05 -8.43
CA THR A 85 4.20 -35.27 -9.04
C THR A 85 5.38 -36.11 -9.51
N GLN A 86 5.90 -36.91 -8.58
CA GLN A 86 6.82 -38.00 -8.88
C GLN A 86 5.98 -39.28 -8.82
N THR A 87 5.71 -39.88 -9.97
CA THR A 87 5.17 -41.25 -10.03
C THR A 87 5.78 -41.98 -11.22
N ASN A 88 6.65 -42.93 -10.84
CA ASN A 88 7.10 -44.17 -11.49
C ASN A 88 6.76 -44.43 -12.96
#